data_AF-A0A2G5XI67-F1
#
_entry.id   AF-A0A2G5XI67-F1
#
_cell.length_a   1.000
_cell.length_b   1.000
_cell.length_c   1.000
_cell.angle_alpha   90.00
_cell.angle_beta   90.00
_cell.angle_gamma   90.00
#
_symmetry.space_group_name_H-M   'P 1'
#
loop_
_entity.id
_entity.type
_entity.pdbx_description
1 polymer ?
#
loop_
_entity_poly.entity_id
_entity_poly.type
_entity_poly.pdbx_seq_one_letter_code
_entity_poly.pdbx_strand_id
1 'polypeptide(L)'
;MEISKNENFEDVMEQYEPMISAVMRKLHIYRDFDNFRQTGRFALYQAWTRFDETKGHFTPFAYRSIYGAMLDDLKKESRFSEVNTSVETETLENLALNDFAEDSNSELHEILTALPTNERELLIKLYVENKTQAECATHFGISISGIKKRREKLLKKLKDQLTAKRNVEI
;
A
#
# COMPACT_ATOMS: atom_id res chain seq x y z
N MET A 1 23.86 8.59 11.10
CA MET A 1 24.54 7.67 10.18
C MET A 1 24.64 8.42 8.86
N GLU A 2 25.86 8.78 8.49
CA GLU A 2 26.17 9.68 7.37
C GLU A 2 26.46 8.81 6.14
N ILE A 3 25.72 9.06 5.05
CA ILE A 3 25.93 8.38 3.77
C ILE A 3 27.21 8.91 3.17
N SER A 4 28.22 8.06 3.05
CA SER A 4 29.47 8.44 2.39
C SER A 4 29.31 8.36 0.87
N LYS A 5 29.86 9.34 0.14
CA LYS A 5 29.74 9.50 -1.33
C LYS A 5 30.18 8.31 -2.21
N ASN A 6 30.67 7.22 -1.62
CA ASN A 6 31.10 5.97 -2.27
C ASN A 6 30.15 4.78 -2.01
N GLU A 7 29.04 4.98 -1.30
CA GLU A 7 28.04 3.92 -1.10
C GLU A 7 27.30 3.63 -2.41
N ASN A 8 27.16 2.35 -2.75
CA ASN A 8 26.30 1.93 -3.84
C ASN A 8 24.86 2.30 -3.46
N PHE A 9 24.11 2.88 -4.40
CA PHE A 9 22.72 3.21 -4.16
C PHE A 9 21.90 1.98 -3.76
N GLU A 10 22.29 0.79 -4.24
CA GLU A 10 21.63 -0.47 -3.86
C GLU A 10 21.65 -0.71 -2.35
N ASP A 11 22.77 -0.43 -1.67
CA ASP A 11 22.91 -0.58 -0.21
C ASP A 11 22.06 0.46 0.53
N VAL A 12 22.04 1.70 0.04
CA VAL A 12 21.20 2.78 0.57
C VAL A 12 19.72 2.43 0.39
N MET A 13 19.35 1.87 -0.75
CA MET A 13 17.99 1.43 -1.03
C MET A 13 17.58 0.34 -0.04
N GLU A 14 18.39 -0.71 0.13
CA GLU A 14 18.12 -1.79 1.07
C GLU A 14 17.95 -1.26 2.50
N GLN A 15 18.81 -0.35 2.94
CA GLN A 15 18.75 0.26 4.27
C GLN A 15 17.45 1.07 4.49
N TYR A 16 16.97 1.78 3.48
CA TYR A 16 15.82 2.70 3.59
C TYR A 16 14.50 2.07 3.15
N GLU A 17 14.51 0.83 2.65
CA GLU A 17 13.32 0.07 2.28
C GLU A 17 12.25 -0.05 3.39
N PRO A 18 12.62 -0.24 4.67
CA PRO A 18 11.66 -0.22 5.77
C PRO A 18 10.97 1.15 5.94
N MET A 19 11.64 2.25 5.58
CA MET A 19 11.07 3.59 5.62
C MET A 19 10.00 3.78 4.53
N ILE A 20 10.27 3.29 3.32
CA ILE A 20 9.29 3.27 2.21
C ILE A 20 8.04 2.50 2.65
N SER A 21 8.23 1.31 3.22
CA SER A 21 7.13 0.50 3.77
C SER A 21 6.36 1.22 4.89
N ALA A 22 7.06 2.00 5.73
CA ALA A 22 6.44 2.79 6.78
C ALA A 22 5.63 3.98 6.26
N VAL A 23 6.12 4.65 5.22
CA VAL A 23 5.40 5.72 4.53
C VAL A 23 4.13 5.19 3.87
N MET A 24 4.19 4.05 3.17
CA MET A 24 3.01 3.41 2.58
C MET A 24 1.93 3.12 3.63
N ARG A 25 2.32 2.53 4.77
CA ARG A 25 1.41 2.30 5.90
C ARG A 25 0.82 3.59 6.45
N LYS A 26 1.62 4.65 6.56
CA LYS A 26 1.17 5.96 7.05
C LYS A 26 0.20 6.64 6.08
N LEU A 27 0.42 6.50 4.78
CA LEU A 27 -0.45 7.02 3.72
C LEU A 27 -1.67 6.14 3.44
N HIS A 28 -1.81 5.00 4.14
CA HIS A 28 -2.93 4.09 3.97
C HIS A 28 -3.04 3.55 2.53
N ILE A 29 -1.89 3.32 1.88
CA ILE A 29 -1.80 2.72 0.55
C ILE A 29 -2.00 1.21 0.70
N TYR A 30 -3.08 0.70 0.09
CA TYR A 30 -3.49 -0.71 0.18
C TYR A 30 -3.63 -1.41 -1.17
N ARG A 31 -3.31 -0.71 -2.26
CA ARG A 31 -3.32 -1.21 -3.64
C ARG A 31 -2.10 -0.65 -4.38
N ASP A 32 -1.79 -1.22 -5.53
CA ASP A 32 -0.69 -0.79 -6.39
C ASP A 32 0.66 -0.70 -5.66
N PHE A 33 0.89 -1.65 -4.76
CA PHE A 33 2.04 -1.65 -3.84
C PHE A 33 3.36 -1.51 -4.58
N ASP A 34 3.55 -2.23 -5.69
CA ASP A 34 4.79 -2.20 -6.47
C ASP A 34 5.02 -0.84 -7.12
N ASN A 35 3.95 -0.17 -7.58
CA ASN A 35 4.06 1.15 -8.17
C ASN A 35 4.46 2.18 -7.10
N PHE A 36 3.76 2.22 -5.97
CA PHE A 36 4.10 3.14 -4.88
C PHE A 36 5.49 2.86 -4.29
N ARG A 37 5.89 1.58 -4.19
CA ARG A 37 7.22 1.19 -3.75
C ARG A 37 8.30 1.71 -4.70
N GLN A 38 8.07 1.62 -6.02
CA GLN A 38 8.93 2.22 -7.03
C GLN A 38 8.96 3.75 -6.93
N THR A 39 7.81 4.42 -6.79
CA THR A 39 7.73 5.87 -6.55
C THR A 39 8.56 6.27 -5.32
N GLY A 40 8.50 5.48 -4.25
CA GLY A 40 9.32 5.65 -3.06
C GLY A 40 10.82 5.51 -3.31
N ARG A 41 11.24 4.44 -4.01
CA ARG A 41 12.65 4.19 -4.36
C ARG A 41 13.21 5.28 -5.27
N PHE A 42 12.42 5.72 -6.26
CA PHE A 42 12.81 6.83 -7.13
C PHE A 42 12.98 8.14 -6.35
N ALA A 43 12.05 8.44 -5.44
CA ALA A 43 12.17 9.62 -4.58
C ALA A 43 13.38 9.55 -3.64
N LEU A 44 13.69 8.34 -3.12
CA LEU A 44 14.91 8.10 -2.34
C LEU A 44 16.17 8.34 -3.19
N TYR A 45 16.21 7.83 -4.41
CA TYR A 45 17.32 8.07 -5.35
C TYR A 45 17.52 9.57 -5.61
N GLN A 46 16.44 10.29 -5.91
CA GLN A 46 16.49 11.74 -6.11
C GLN A 46 16.97 12.49 -4.87
N ALA A 47 16.53 12.07 -3.67
CA ALA A 47 17.01 12.62 -2.42
C ALA A 47 18.51 12.36 -2.25
N TRP A 48 18.97 11.14 -2.51
CA TRP A 48 20.37 10.75 -2.41
C TRP A 48 21.26 11.59 -3.34
N THR A 49 20.87 11.78 -4.60
CA THR A 49 21.65 12.58 -5.57
C THR A 49 21.68 14.06 -5.22
N ARG A 50 20.62 14.61 -4.60
CA ARG A 50 20.50 16.05 -4.29
C ARG A 50 20.91 16.40 -2.86
N PHE A 51 21.24 15.41 -2.05
CA PHE A 51 21.55 15.63 -0.65
C PHE A 51 22.83 16.44 -0.49
N ASP A 52 22.78 17.35 0.48
CA ASP A 52 23.86 18.24 0.83
C ASP A 52 24.08 18.13 2.33
N GLU A 53 25.20 17.54 2.72
CA GLU A 53 25.59 17.27 4.12
C GLU A 53 25.60 18.54 4.98
N THR A 54 25.82 19.71 4.36
CA THR A 54 25.83 20.99 5.07
C THR A 54 24.43 21.43 5.53
N LYS A 55 23.37 20.85 4.95
CA LYS A 55 21.96 21.21 5.22
C LYS A 55 21.29 20.32 6.28
N GLY A 56 22.03 19.41 6.90
CA GLY A 56 21.56 18.54 7.98
C GLY A 56 21.63 17.05 7.62
N HIS A 57 20.89 16.21 8.33
CA HIS A 57 20.96 14.75 8.15
C HIS A 57 20.10 14.25 6.98
N PHE A 58 20.56 13.17 6.35
CA PHE A 58 19.88 12.56 5.20
C PHE A 58 18.54 11.92 5.58
N THR A 59 18.45 11.20 6.70
CA THR A 59 17.26 10.41 7.06
C THR A 59 15.96 11.23 7.08
N PRO A 60 15.90 12.41 7.73
CA PRO A 60 14.70 13.26 7.67
C PRO A 60 14.41 13.84 6.27
N PHE A 61 15.46 14.11 5.48
CA PHE A 61 15.34 14.62 4.12
C PHE A 61 14.79 13.55 3.15
N ALA A 62 15.31 12.33 3.23
CA ALA A 62 14.83 11.16 2.51
C ALA A 62 13.36 10.89 2.87
N TYR A 63 13.01 10.87 4.17
CA TYR A 63 11.64 10.69 4.61
C TYR A 63 10.68 11.70 3.99
N ARG A 64 11.02 13.00 4.02
CA ARG A 64 10.20 14.07 3.44
C ARG A 64 10.03 13.89 1.92
N SER A 65 11.10 13.51 1.23
CA SER A 65 11.07 13.30 -0.22
C SER A 65 10.19 12.11 -0.61
N ILE A 66 10.36 10.97 0.05
CA ILE A 66 9.57 9.75 -0.17
C ILE A 66 8.10 10.01 0.15
N TYR A 67 7.81 10.61 1.31
CA TYR A 67 6.44 10.93 1.73
C TYR A 67 5.74 11.88 0.76
N GLY A 68 6.43 12.94 0.33
CA GLY A 68 5.89 13.90 -0.63
C GLY A 68 5.58 13.27 -1.97
N ALA A 69 6.52 12.51 -2.54
CA ALA A 69 6.35 11.85 -3.83
C ALA A 69 5.16 10.89 -3.84
N MET A 70 5.07 10.00 -2.84
CA MET A 70 3.94 9.07 -2.74
C MET A 70 2.60 9.79 -2.48
N LEU A 71 2.61 10.87 -1.70
CA LEU A 71 1.39 11.65 -1.46
C LEU A 71 0.90 12.35 -2.73
N ASP A 72 1.81 12.87 -3.55
CA ASP A 72 1.47 13.52 -4.80
C ASP A 72 0.99 12.50 -5.85
N ASP A 73 1.58 11.30 -5.86
CA ASP A 73 1.12 10.20 -6.70
C ASP A 73 -0.29 9.74 -6.32
N LEU A 74 -0.55 9.61 -5.01
CA LEU A 74 -1.88 9.27 -4.48
C LEU A 74 -2.95 10.30 -4.86
N LYS A 75 -2.61 11.61 -4.84
CA LYS A 75 -3.52 12.68 -5.28
C LYS A 75 -3.79 12.65 -6.78
N LYS A 76 -2.80 12.27 -7.60
CA LYS A 76 -3.00 12.10 -9.05
C LYS A 76 -3.97 10.96 -9.30
N GLU A 77 -3.78 9.85 -8.60
CA GLU A 77 -4.61 8.66 -8.76
C GLU A 77 -6.05 8.89 -8.28
N SER A 78 -6.24 9.59 -7.16
CA SER A 78 -7.58 9.96 -6.70
C SER A 78 -8.30 10.84 -7.73
N ARG A 79 -7.62 11.86 -8.28
CA ARG A 79 -8.18 12.71 -9.35
C ARG A 79 -8.42 11.96 -10.65
N PHE A 80 -7.60 10.97 -10.99
CA PHE A 80 -7.77 10.15 -12.18
C PHE A 80 -8.98 9.21 -12.05
N SER A 81 -9.18 8.63 -10.87
CA SER A 81 -10.34 7.77 -10.58
C SER A 81 -11.69 8.51 -10.63
N GLU A 82 -11.71 9.81 -10.33
CA GLU A 82 -12.91 10.65 -10.40
C GLU A 82 -13.29 11.05 -11.84
N VAL A 83 -12.33 11.06 -12.77
CA VAL A 83 -12.50 11.62 -14.13
C VAL A 83 -12.66 10.55 -15.20
N ASN A 84 -12.11 9.33 -15.03
CA ASN A 84 -12.09 8.32 -16.08
C ASN A 84 -13.02 7.13 -15.79
N THR A 85 -14.30 7.26 -16.16
CA THR A 85 -15.15 6.11 -16.54
C THR A 85 -15.27 6.08 -18.07
N SER A 86 -14.36 5.34 -18.71
CA SER A 86 -14.54 4.66 -19.99
C SER A 86 -13.25 3.88 -20.23
N VAL A 87 -13.31 2.55 -20.21
CA VAL A 87 -12.13 1.70 -20.39
C VAL A 87 -12.15 1.15 -21.81
N GLU A 88 -11.11 1.46 -22.59
CA GLU A 88 -10.93 0.98 -23.96
C GLU A 88 -10.57 -0.51 -23.98
N THR A 89 -11.08 -1.24 -24.97
CA THR A 89 -11.03 -2.70 -25.07
C THR A 89 -9.60 -3.27 -25.06
N GLU A 90 -8.62 -2.53 -25.60
CA GLU A 90 -7.20 -2.90 -25.58
C GLU A 90 -6.60 -2.95 -24.17
N THR A 91 -7.11 -2.15 -23.23
CA THR A 91 -6.64 -2.20 -21.82
C THR A 91 -7.16 -3.42 -21.08
N LEU A 92 -8.34 -3.93 -21.44
CA LEU A 92 -8.88 -5.19 -20.91
C LEU A 92 -8.09 -6.40 -21.44
N GLU A 93 -7.67 -6.37 -22.70
CA GLU A 93 -6.87 -7.44 -23.31
C GLU A 93 -5.46 -7.51 -22.70
N ASN A 94 -4.83 -6.36 -22.40
CA ASN A 94 -3.52 -6.32 -21.74
C ASN A 94 -3.56 -6.76 -20.26
N LEU A 95 -4.69 -6.55 -19.57
CA LEU A 95 -4.90 -7.08 -18.21
C LEU A 95 -5.08 -8.61 -18.21
N ALA A 96 -5.73 -9.16 -19.25
CA ALA A 96 -5.92 -10.60 -19.39
C ALA A 96 -4.63 -11.38 -19.72
N LEU A 97 -3.61 -10.71 -20.24
CA LEU A 97 -2.32 -11.33 -20.62
C LEU A 97 -1.28 -11.36 -19.49
N ASN A 98 -1.51 -10.65 -18.38
CA ASN A 98 -0.57 -10.59 -17.24
C ASN A 98 -0.78 -11.69 -16.19
N ASP A 99 -1.41 -12.81 -16.55
CA ASP A 99 -1.79 -13.90 -15.63
C ASP A 99 -0.66 -14.90 -15.29
N PHE A 100 0.61 -14.50 -15.25
CA PHE A 100 1.70 -15.40 -14.85
C PHE A 100 2.81 -14.72 -14.05
N ALA A 101 2.58 -14.56 -12.75
CA ALA A 101 3.62 -14.69 -11.73
C ALA A 101 2.96 -15.18 -10.44
N GLU A 102 3.29 -16.41 -10.04
CA GLU A 102 2.90 -17.14 -8.82
C GLU A 102 2.01 -16.35 -7.83
N ASP A 103 0.74 -16.74 -7.80
CA ASP A 103 -0.32 -16.04 -7.09
C ASP A 103 -0.11 -16.05 -5.57
N SER A 104 0.64 -15.07 -5.08
CA SER A 104 0.70 -14.75 -3.64
C SER A 104 -0.68 -14.31 -3.10
N ASN A 105 -1.67 -14.04 -3.98
CA ASN A 105 -3.05 -13.78 -3.60
C ASN A 105 -3.94 -15.02 -3.58
N SER A 106 -3.49 -16.23 -3.99
CA SER A 106 -4.35 -17.42 -4.00
C SER A 106 -4.89 -17.74 -2.59
N GLU A 107 -3.99 -17.79 -1.60
CA GLU A 107 -4.36 -18.04 -0.21
C GLU A 107 -5.24 -16.94 0.38
N LEU A 108 -4.92 -15.68 0.09
CA LEU A 108 -5.68 -14.53 0.55
C LEU A 108 -7.07 -14.51 -0.10
N HIS A 109 -7.16 -14.84 -1.38
CA HIS A 109 -8.40 -14.91 -2.14
C HIS A 109 -9.31 -15.99 -1.55
N GLU A 110 -8.79 -17.18 -1.23
CA GLU A 110 -9.53 -18.23 -0.54
C GLU A 110 -10.03 -17.78 0.84
N ILE A 111 -9.19 -17.11 1.62
CA ILE A 111 -9.59 -16.59 2.94
C ILE A 111 -10.69 -15.54 2.78
N LEU A 112 -10.54 -14.58 1.86
CA LEU A 112 -11.51 -13.51 1.61
C LEU A 112 -12.86 -14.05 1.10
N THR A 113 -12.85 -15.09 0.26
CA THR A 113 -14.09 -15.75 -0.20
C THR A 113 -14.79 -16.50 0.93
N ALA A 114 -14.03 -17.06 1.88
CA ALA A 114 -14.55 -17.72 3.08
C ALA A 114 -15.03 -16.76 4.19
N LEU A 115 -14.77 -15.45 4.09
CA LEU A 115 -15.28 -14.48 5.05
C LEU A 115 -16.81 -14.35 4.97
N PRO A 116 -17.50 -14.17 6.12
CA PRO A 116 -18.92 -13.80 6.13
C PRO A 116 -19.16 -12.53 5.30
N THR A 117 -20.31 -12.47 4.63
CA THR A 117 -20.66 -11.38 3.70
C THR A 117 -20.45 -9.99 4.30
N ASN A 118 -20.89 -9.77 5.54
CA ASN A 118 -20.77 -8.47 6.21
C ASN A 118 -19.31 -8.10 6.53
N GLU A 119 -18.46 -9.09 6.80
CA GLU A 119 -17.03 -8.89 7.06
C GLU A 119 -16.29 -8.54 5.77
N ARG A 120 -16.58 -9.30 4.70
CA ARG A 120 -16.03 -9.05 3.37
C ARG A 120 -16.49 -7.70 2.82
N GLU A 121 -17.76 -7.36 2.98
CA GLU A 121 -18.31 -6.07 2.55
C GLU A 121 -17.60 -4.91 3.25
N LEU A 122 -17.33 -4.99 4.56
CA LEU A 122 -16.58 -3.95 5.26
C LEU A 122 -15.17 -3.77 4.68
N LEU A 123 -14.50 -4.86 4.30
CA LEU A 123 -13.19 -4.78 3.66
C LEU A 123 -13.27 -4.16 2.27
N ILE A 124 -14.23 -4.58 1.44
CA ILE A 124 -14.45 -3.99 0.12
C ILE A 124 -14.68 -2.48 0.26
N LYS A 125 -15.53 -2.06 1.19
CA LYS A 125 -15.83 -0.64 1.39
C LYS A 125 -14.61 0.17 1.81
N LEU A 126 -13.82 -0.34 2.74
CA LEU A 126 -12.65 0.36 3.26
C LEU A 126 -11.46 0.39 2.29
N TYR A 127 -11.25 -0.67 1.52
CA TYR A 127 -10.00 -0.90 0.79
C TYR A 127 -10.15 -0.89 -0.74
N VAL A 128 -11.36 -1.15 -1.26
CA VAL A 128 -11.65 -1.11 -2.70
C VAL A 128 -12.43 0.15 -3.04
N GLU A 129 -13.51 0.44 -2.31
CA GLU A 129 -14.33 1.65 -2.51
C GLU A 129 -13.73 2.91 -1.82
N ASN A 130 -12.61 2.79 -1.10
CA ASN A 130 -11.95 3.88 -0.36
C ASN A 130 -12.85 4.68 0.60
N LYS A 131 -13.90 4.06 1.15
CA LYS A 131 -14.79 4.71 2.11
C LYS A 131 -14.10 4.95 3.44
N THR A 132 -14.37 6.11 4.02
CA THR A 132 -13.93 6.46 5.37
C THR A 132 -14.61 5.59 6.42
N GLN A 133 -14.02 5.51 7.62
CA GLN A 133 -14.65 4.81 8.75
C GLN A 133 -16.00 5.44 9.14
N ALA A 134 -16.18 6.74 8.88
CA ALA A 134 -17.44 7.45 9.11
C ALA A 134 -18.52 7.04 8.09
N GLU A 135 -18.18 6.97 6.80
CA GLU A 135 -19.12 6.50 5.77
C GLU A 135 -19.51 5.04 5.97
N CYS A 136 -18.54 4.19 6.36
CA CYS A 136 -18.82 2.82 6.75
C CYS A 136 -19.71 2.76 8.00
N ALA A 137 -19.52 3.65 8.99
CA ALA A 137 -20.35 3.70 10.19
C ALA A 137 -21.83 3.96 9.83
N THR A 138 -22.06 4.93 8.94
CA THR A 138 -23.38 5.24 8.37
C THR A 138 -23.94 4.05 7.59
N HIS A 139 -23.14 3.41 6.72
CA HIS A 139 -23.57 2.27 5.90
C HIS A 139 -23.99 1.06 6.75
N PHE A 140 -23.21 0.73 7.77
CA PHE A 140 -23.46 -0.43 8.63
C PHE A 140 -24.38 -0.11 9.83
N GLY A 141 -24.81 1.15 9.99
CA GLY A 141 -25.67 1.58 11.10
C GLY A 141 -25.04 1.41 12.49
N ILE A 142 -23.72 1.57 12.60
CA ILE A 142 -22.99 1.46 13.88
C ILE A 142 -22.10 2.67 14.13
N SER A 143 -21.49 2.78 15.31
CA SER A 143 -20.56 3.87 15.62
C SER A 143 -19.23 3.73 14.87
N ILE A 144 -18.54 4.86 14.65
CA ILE A 144 -17.18 4.90 14.07
C ILE A 144 -16.22 4.02 14.89
N SER A 145 -16.29 4.09 16.23
CA SER A 145 -15.53 3.21 17.13
C SER A 145 -15.88 1.72 16.93
N GLY A 146 -17.14 1.41 16.61
CA GLY A 146 -17.59 0.08 16.25
C GLY A 146 -16.96 -0.41 14.95
N ILE A 147 -16.89 0.44 13.92
CA ILE A 147 -16.19 0.15 12.65
C ILE A 147 -14.70 -0.09 12.90
N LYS A 148 -14.04 0.78 13.67
CA LYS A 148 -12.62 0.63 14.02
C LYS A 148 -12.35 -0.72 14.69
N LYS A 149 -13.16 -1.08 15.69
CA LYS A 149 -13.05 -2.36 16.40
C LYS A 149 -13.33 -3.57 15.51
N ARG A 150 -14.33 -3.49 14.61
CA ARG A 150 -14.60 -4.54 13.62
C ARG A 150 -13.42 -4.71 12.67
N ARG A 151 -12.92 -3.63 12.09
CA ARG A 151 -11.74 -3.64 11.21
C ARG A 151 -10.53 -4.27 11.89
N GLU A 152 -10.20 -3.87 13.11
CA GLU A 152 -9.08 -4.45 13.87
C GLU A 152 -9.23 -5.97 14.06
N LYS A 153 -10.43 -6.43 14.43
CA LYS A 153 -10.73 -7.86 14.56
C LYS A 153 -10.61 -8.62 13.23
N LEU A 154 -11.10 -8.04 12.13
CA LEU A 154 -11.00 -8.64 10.80
C LEU A 154 -9.56 -8.77 10.35
N LEU A 155 -8.77 -7.71 10.46
CA LEU A 155 -7.35 -7.75 10.07
C LEU A 155 -6.56 -8.76 10.91
N LYS A 156 -6.87 -8.86 12.22
CA LYS A 156 -6.27 -9.89 13.08
C LYS A 156 -6.64 -11.30 12.60
N LYS A 157 -7.93 -11.54 12.34
CA LYS A 157 -8.42 -12.83 11.83
C LYS A 157 -7.75 -13.22 10.51
N LEU A 158 -7.66 -12.29 9.55
CA LEU A 158 -6.97 -12.51 8.28
C LEU A 158 -5.50 -12.89 8.48
N LYS A 159 -4.79 -12.15 9.35
CA LYS A 159 -3.39 -12.42 9.68
C LYS A 159 -3.21 -13.81 10.31
N ASP A 160 -4.06 -14.15 11.29
CA ASP A 160 -3.99 -15.44 11.98
C ASP A 160 -4.25 -16.60 11.00
N GLN A 161 -5.21 -16.45 10.07
CA GLN A 161 -5.52 -17.46 9.06
C GLN A 161 -4.40 -17.63 8.01
N LEU A 162 -3.81 -16.53 7.54
CA LEU A 162 -2.64 -16.57 6.64
C LEU A 162 -1.43 -17.23 7.31
N THR A 163 -1.19 -16.89 8.57
CA THR A 163 -0.06 -17.47 9.34
C THR A 163 -0.29 -18.96 9.60
N ALA A 164 -1.54 -19.36 9.90
CA ALA A 164 -1.89 -20.76 10.12
C ALA A 164 -1.72 -21.60 8.84
N LYS A 165 -2.19 -21.11 7.68
CA LYS A 165 -2.04 -21.82 6.40
C LYS A 165 -0.57 -22.02 6.02
N ARG A 166 0.26 -20.98 6.15
CA ARG A 166 1.72 -21.06 5.89
C ARG A 166 2.46 -22.07 6.77
N ASN A 167 1.93 -22.43 7.94
CA ASN A 167 2.55 -23.42 8.83
C ASN A 167 2.12 -24.86 8.53
N VAL A 168 1.11 -25.07 7.67
CA VAL A 168 0.58 -26.40 7.32
C VAL A 168 1.25 -26.99 6.07
N GLU A 169 1.93 -26.15 5.29
CA GLU A 169 2.63 -26.55 4.05
C GLU A 169 4.14 -26.86 4.25
N ILE A 170 4.57 -27.10 5.49
CA ILE A 170 5.93 -27.56 5.84
C ILE A 170 5.90 -29.00 6.34
#